data_AF-A0A183S9V2-F1
#
_entry.id   AF-A0A183S9V2-F1
#
_cell.length_a   1.000
_cell.length_b   1.000
_cell.length_c   1.000
_cell.angle_alpha   90.00
_cell.angle_beta   90.00
_cell.angle_gamma   90.00
#
_symmetry.space_group_name_H-M   'P 1'
#
loop_
_entity.id
_entity.type
_entity.pdbx_description
1 polymer ?
#
loop_
_entity_poly.entity_id
_entity_poly.type
_entity_poly.pdbx_seq_one_letter_code
_entity_poly.pdbx_strand_id
1 'polypeptide(L)'
;MRNVIQSTALEVLRHARRQHQDWFHDNDADISNLLAEKNGLHKANMDFRTDATKAAFFRCRRLVQQRLREMQDAWMIRKAEEIQGYADRNEMKNFLKAMKAIYGPCMKGTAPLLSSDGTTLLTDKSQILKLWAEHFGSVLNCSSAISDTAIDRLPQVDTNNDLDLPPSLPETIQAMQEISSGKAPGSDAIRRKFKDK
;
A
#
# COMPACT_ATOMS: atom_id res chain seq x y z
N MET A 1 7.19 -38.03 33.03
CA MET A 1 8.36 -37.24 32.55
C MET A 1 8.00 -36.13 31.56
N ARG A 2 7.29 -36.38 30.45
CA ARG A 2 6.96 -35.32 29.45
C ARG A 2 6.20 -34.11 30.01
N ASN A 3 5.23 -34.33 30.91
CA ASN A 3 4.44 -33.23 31.49
C ASN A 3 5.26 -32.32 32.41
N VAL A 4 6.24 -32.88 33.14
CA VAL A 4 7.14 -32.10 34.01
C VAL A 4 8.03 -31.20 33.16
N ILE A 5 8.60 -31.76 32.08
CA ILE A 5 9.44 -31.01 31.14
C ILE A 5 8.66 -29.88 30.46
N GLN A 6 7.41 -30.13 30.04
CA GLN A 6 6.56 -29.09 29.44
C GLN A 6 6.19 -27.99 30.44
N SER A 7 5.84 -28.36 31.68
CA SER A 7 5.47 -27.39 32.73
C SER A 7 6.66 -26.49 33.11
N THR A 8 7.85 -27.07 33.28
CA THR A 8 9.08 -26.32 33.59
C THR A 8 9.50 -25.45 32.41
N ALA A 9 9.36 -25.92 31.16
CA ALA A 9 9.65 -25.09 29.99
C ALA A 9 8.69 -23.89 29.88
N LEU A 10 7.41 -24.07 30.22
CA LEU A 10 6.39 -23.01 30.27
C LEU A 10 6.72 -21.94 31.33
N GLU A 11 7.17 -22.38 32.51
CA GLU A 11 7.50 -21.54 33.65
C GLU A 11 8.80 -20.73 33.42
N VAL A 12 9.83 -21.38 32.86
CA VAL A 12 11.15 -20.78 32.62
C VAL A 12 11.15 -19.85 31.42
N LEU A 13 10.49 -20.23 30.32
CA LEU A 13 10.58 -19.46 29.07
C LEU A 13 9.53 -18.33 29.00
N ARG A 14 8.41 -18.44 29.73
CA ARG A 14 7.18 -17.63 29.58
C ARG A 14 6.71 -17.52 28.13
N HIS A 15 5.41 -17.63 27.90
CA HIS A 15 4.89 -17.43 26.54
C HIS A 15 5.06 -15.95 26.15
N ALA A 16 6.01 -15.67 25.25
CA ALA A 16 6.06 -14.39 24.55
C ALA A 16 4.77 -14.27 23.72
N ARG A 17 3.80 -13.49 24.22
CA ARG A 17 2.60 -13.15 23.45
C ARG A 17 3.08 -12.48 22.17
N ARG A 18 2.89 -13.15 21.03
CA ARG A 18 3.14 -12.53 19.74
C ARG A 18 2.24 -11.30 19.67
N GLN A 19 2.85 -10.12 19.57
CA GLN A 19 2.18 -8.81 19.51
C GLN A 19 1.51 -8.58 18.14
N HIS A 20 1.46 -9.60 17.30
CA HIS A 20 0.89 -9.51 15.97
C HIS A 20 -0.47 -10.21 15.98
N GLN A 21 -1.53 -9.46 15.69
CA GLN A 21 -2.88 -10.01 15.48
C GLN A 21 -2.93 -10.76 14.15
N ASP A 22 -2.28 -11.91 14.12
CA ASP A 22 -2.42 -12.88 13.05
C ASP A 22 -3.79 -13.56 13.17
N TRP A 23 -4.33 -14.06 12.05
CA TRP A 23 -5.67 -14.66 11.95
C TRP A 23 -5.91 -15.83 12.91
N PHE A 24 -4.84 -16.41 13.45
CA PHE A 24 -4.86 -17.47 14.46
C PHE A 24 -5.35 -17.02 15.84
N HIS A 25 -5.05 -15.78 16.27
CA HIS A 25 -5.28 -15.38 17.67
C HIS A 25 -6.77 -15.23 18.02
N ASP A 26 -7.59 -14.77 17.06
CA ASP A 26 -9.04 -14.61 17.26
C ASP A 26 -9.79 -15.94 17.27
N ASN A 27 -9.17 -17.02 16.78
CA ASN A 27 -9.77 -18.34 16.59
C ASN A 27 -9.13 -19.44 17.46
N ASP A 28 -8.32 -19.06 18.45
CA ASP A 28 -7.44 -19.97 19.20
C ASP A 28 -8.20 -21.12 19.88
N ALA A 29 -9.38 -20.85 20.43
CA ALA A 29 -10.23 -21.85 21.08
C ALA A 29 -10.79 -22.89 20.09
N ASP A 30 -11.31 -22.43 18.95
CA ASP A 30 -11.88 -23.29 17.91
C ASP A 30 -10.79 -24.14 17.25
N ILE A 31 -9.62 -23.54 16.99
CA ILE A 31 -8.45 -24.25 16.46
C ILE A 31 -7.94 -25.29 17.45
N SER A 32 -7.88 -24.95 18.75
CA SER A 32 -7.43 -25.87 19.80
C SER A 32 -8.31 -27.11 19.90
N ASN A 33 -9.63 -26.96 19.84
CA ASN A 33 -10.58 -28.06 19.87
C ASN A 33 -10.44 -28.99 18.64
N LEU A 34 -10.38 -28.40 17.44
CA LEU A 34 -10.18 -29.12 16.18
C LEU A 34 -8.86 -29.91 16.16
N LEU A 35 -7.79 -29.32 16.70
CA LEU A 35 -6.50 -29.98 16.80
C LEU A 35 -6.51 -31.10 17.82
N ALA A 36 -7.20 -30.94 18.97
CA ALA A 36 -7.33 -31.98 19.98
C ALA A 36 -8.02 -33.23 19.42
N GLU A 37 -9.14 -33.05 18.70
CA GLU A 37 -9.87 -34.15 18.07
C GLU A 37 -9.01 -34.88 17.02
N LYS A 38 -8.36 -34.13 16.13
CA LYS A 38 -7.46 -34.68 15.11
C LYS A 38 -6.31 -35.48 15.74
N ASN A 39 -5.74 -34.97 16.83
CA ASN A 39 -4.64 -35.65 17.54
C ASN A 39 -5.11 -36.92 18.25
N GLY A 40 -6.33 -36.91 18.81
CA GLY A 40 -6.96 -38.10 19.38
C GLY A 40 -7.17 -39.20 18.33
N LEU A 41 -7.72 -38.86 17.18
CA LEU A 41 -7.91 -39.81 16.06
C LEU A 41 -6.59 -40.28 15.44
N HIS A 42 -5.58 -39.41 15.38
CA HIS A 42 -4.23 -39.81 14.97
C HIS A 42 -3.65 -40.88 15.91
N LYS A 43 -3.81 -40.69 17.22
CA LYS A 43 -3.37 -41.66 18.23
C LYS A 43 -4.12 -42.98 18.08
N ALA A 44 -5.45 -42.95 17.99
CA ALA A 44 -6.27 -44.15 17.79
C ALA A 44 -5.88 -44.92 16.51
N ASN A 45 -5.56 -44.23 15.41
CA ASN A 45 -5.06 -44.85 14.19
C ASN A 45 -3.64 -45.43 14.36
N MET A 46 -2.78 -44.84 15.18
CA MET A 46 -1.45 -45.40 15.46
C MET A 46 -1.50 -46.63 16.36
N ASP A 47 -2.37 -46.62 17.37
CA ASP A 47 -2.54 -47.71 18.33
C ASP A 47 -3.29 -48.90 17.69
N PHE A 48 -4.32 -48.62 16.89
CA PHE A 48 -5.16 -49.62 16.25
C PHE A 48 -5.35 -49.26 14.77
N ARG A 49 -4.39 -49.64 13.93
CA ARG A 49 -4.43 -49.41 12.47
C ARG A 49 -5.53 -50.26 11.83
N THR A 50 -6.73 -49.69 11.73
CA THR A 50 -7.88 -50.27 11.03
C THR A 50 -8.31 -49.32 9.91
N ASP A 51 -9.03 -49.83 8.91
CA ASP A 51 -9.53 -48.98 7.82
C ASP A 51 -10.52 -47.93 8.34
N ALA A 52 -11.30 -48.25 9.38
CA ALA A 52 -12.22 -47.33 10.02
C ALA A 52 -11.49 -46.18 10.76
N THR A 53 -10.47 -46.48 11.57
CA THR A 53 -9.69 -45.47 12.31
C THR A 53 -8.87 -44.58 11.35
N LYS A 54 -8.34 -45.18 10.27
CA LYS A 54 -7.68 -44.46 9.18
C LYS A 54 -8.63 -43.51 8.47
N ALA A 55 -9.83 -43.98 8.08
CA ALA A 55 -10.84 -43.16 7.42
C ALA A 55 -11.31 -41.99 8.32
N ALA A 56 -11.54 -42.24 9.60
CA ALA A 56 -11.92 -41.21 10.57
C ALA A 56 -10.83 -40.12 10.70
N PHE A 57 -9.56 -40.51 10.82
CA PHE A 57 -8.44 -39.56 10.88
C PHE A 57 -8.35 -38.69 9.61
N PHE A 58 -8.44 -39.28 8.42
CA PHE A 58 -8.38 -38.50 7.17
C PHE A 58 -9.59 -37.57 6.99
N ARG A 59 -10.78 -37.97 7.42
CA ARG A 59 -11.97 -37.09 7.43
C ARG A 59 -11.77 -35.90 8.36
N CYS A 60 -11.36 -36.14 9.60
CA CYS A 60 -11.07 -35.07 10.56
C CYS A 60 -9.96 -34.15 10.05
N ARG A 61 -8.86 -34.70 9.50
CA ARG A 61 -7.78 -33.90 8.90
C ARG A 61 -8.28 -32.97 7.80
N ARG A 62 -9.17 -33.43 6.91
CA ARG A 62 -9.76 -32.60 5.84
C ARG A 62 -10.62 -31.48 6.44
N LEU A 63 -11.43 -31.78 7.44
CA LEU A 63 -12.25 -30.78 8.15
C LEU A 63 -11.38 -29.70 8.80
N VAL A 64 -10.31 -30.10 9.52
CA VAL A 64 -9.37 -29.14 10.12
C VAL A 64 -8.73 -28.26 9.05
N GLN A 65 -8.26 -28.85 7.93
CA GLN A 65 -7.67 -28.08 6.84
C GLN A 65 -8.67 -27.14 6.15
N GLN A 66 -9.94 -27.54 6.05
CA GLN A 66 -11.00 -26.70 5.52
C GLN A 66 -11.27 -25.52 6.45
N ARG A 67 -11.49 -25.77 7.75
CA ARG A 67 -11.76 -24.72 8.74
C ARG A 67 -10.62 -23.71 8.85
N LEU A 68 -9.37 -24.17 8.85
CA LEU A 68 -8.21 -23.29 8.87
C LEU A 68 -8.17 -22.37 7.63
N ARG A 69 -8.52 -22.89 6.44
CA ARG A 69 -8.63 -22.07 5.23
C ARG A 69 -9.75 -21.05 5.32
N GLU A 70 -10.96 -21.48 5.72
CA GLU A 70 -12.10 -20.58 5.89
C GLU A 70 -11.79 -19.43 6.86
N MET A 71 -11.12 -19.73 7.98
CA MET A 71 -10.71 -18.71 8.97
C MET A 71 -9.68 -17.74 8.41
N GLN A 72 -8.68 -18.26 7.67
CA GLN A 72 -7.67 -17.43 7.01
C GLN A 72 -8.30 -16.53 5.93
N ASP A 73 -9.18 -17.09 5.10
CA ASP A 73 -9.86 -16.36 4.02
C ASP A 73 -10.76 -15.25 4.59
N ALA A 74 -11.54 -15.54 5.65
CA ALA A 74 -12.37 -14.55 6.32
C ALA A 74 -11.54 -13.42 6.94
N TRP A 75 -10.35 -13.71 7.46
CA TRP A 75 -9.44 -12.67 7.94
C TRP A 75 -8.86 -11.85 6.78
N MET A 76 -8.45 -12.47 5.68
CA MET A 76 -7.94 -11.79 4.48
C MET A 76 -8.98 -10.85 3.86
N ILE A 77 -10.24 -11.29 3.78
CA ILE A 77 -11.36 -10.46 3.28
C ILE A 77 -11.52 -9.22 4.17
N ARG A 78 -11.65 -9.41 5.49
CA ARG A 78 -11.79 -8.28 6.44
C ARG A 78 -10.61 -7.32 6.38
N LYS A 79 -9.39 -7.84 6.20
CA LYS A 79 -8.20 -7.01 6.07
C LYS A 79 -8.16 -6.23 4.75
N ALA A 80 -8.60 -6.84 3.65
CA ALA A 80 -8.73 -6.17 2.37
C ALA A 80 -9.76 -5.03 2.44
N GLU A 81 -10.92 -5.27 3.05
CA GLU A 81 -11.94 -4.24 3.29
C GLU A 81 -11.42 -3.09 4.16
N GLU A 82 -10.66 -3.39 5.22
CA GLU A 82 -10.04 -2.38 6.07
C GLU A 82 -9.06 -1.50 5.28
N ILE A 83 -8.18 -2.12 4.49
CA ILE A 83 -7.19 -1.44 3.65
C ILE A 83 -7.87 -0.57 2.58
N GLN A 84 -8.87 -1.13 1.91
CA GLN A 84 -9.66 -0.39 0.91
C GLN A 84 -10.36 0.80 1.56
N GLY A 85 -10.96 0.62 2.74
CA GLY A 85 -11.60 1.70 3.48
C GLY A 85 -10.63 2.83 3.85
N TYR A 86 -9.37 2.55 4.16
CA TYR A 86 -8.36 3.59 4.34
C TYR A 86 -8.02 4.32 3.04
N ALA A 87 -7.96 3.61 1.92
CA ALA A 87 -7.71 4.21 0.61
C ALA A 87 -8.86 5.14 0.21
N ASP A 88 -10.11 4.69 0.38
CA ASP A 88 -11.31 5.46 0.05
C ASP A 88 -11.43 6.75 0.87
N ARG A 89 -10.97 6.73 2.12
CA ARG A 89 -10.91 7.91 3.01
C ARG A 89 -9.63 8.75 2.85
N ASN A 90 -8.75 8.39 1.93
CA ASN A 90 -7.43 9.02 1.71
C ASN A 90 -6.53 9.03 2.98
N GLU A 91 -6.67 8.02 3.85
CA GLU A 91 -5.89 7.87 5.08
C GLU A 91 -4.58 7.11 4.84
N MET A 92 -3.68 7.69 4.05
CA MET A 92 -2.45 7.03 3.58
C MET A 92 -1.56 6.46 4.72
N LYS A 93 -1.52 7.12 5.88
CA LYS A 93 -0.77 6.64 7.05
C LYS A 93 -1.32 5.32 7.60
N ASN A 94 -2.64 5.19 7.67
CA ASN A 94 -3.30 4.00 8.18
C ASN A 94 -3.27 2.87 7.15
N PHE A 95 -3.42 3.19 5.86
CA PHE A 95 -3.20 2.26 4.75
C PHE A 95 -1.82 1.59 4.84
N LEU A 96 -0.75 2.39 4.98
CA LEU A 96 0.61 1.87 5.11
C LEU A 96 0.83 1.06 6.40
N LYS A 97 0.16 1.43 7.49
CA LYS A 97 0.21 0.67 8.76
C LYS A 97 -0.48 -0.69 8.63
N ALA A 98 -1.63 -0.75 7.97
CA ALA A 98 -2.38 -1.98 7.72
C ALA A 98 -1.65 -2.90 6.74
N MET A 99 -1.09 -2.37 5.66
CA MET A 99 -0.24 -3.13 4.74
C MET A 99 0.98 -3.77 5.44
N LYS A 100 1.66 -3.03 6.32
CA LYS A 100 2.76 -3.57 7.13
C LYS A 100 2.33 -4.63 8.13
N ALA A 101 1.06 -4.67 8.53
CA ALA A 101 0.56 -5.74 9.37
C ALA A 101 0.52 -7.06 8.59
N ILE A 102 0.04 -7.07 7.34
CA ILE A 102 -0.08 -8.31 6.54
C ILE A 102 1.30 -8.90 6.19
N TYR A 103 2.21 -8.07 5.70
CA TYR A 103 3.52 -8.53 5.22
C TYR A 103 4.59 -8.60 6.32
N GLY A 104 4.25 -8.17 7.55
CA GLY A 104 5.20 -8.00 8.63
C GLY A 104 6.16 -6.81 8.41
N PRO A 105 7.21 -6.67 9.23
CA PRO A 105 8.22 -5.64 9.02
C PRO A 105 8.81 -5.79 7.61
N CYS A 106 8.52 -4.81 6.74
CA CYS A 106 9.15 -4.72 5.43
C CYS A 106 10.67 -4.80 5.66
N MET A 107 11.29 -5.86 5.14
CA MET A 107 12.74 -5.99 5.13
C MET A 107 13.27 -4.83 4.30
N LYS A 108 13.70 -3.76 4.96
CA LYS A 108 14.41 -2.67 4.32
C LYS A 108 15.80 -3.21 3.96
N GLY A 109 15.86 -4.00 2.89
CA GLY A 109 17.10 -4.18 2.16
C GLY A 109 17.43 -2.82 1.59
N THR A 110 18.32 -2.07 2.24
CA THR A 110 18.94 -0.92 1.60
C THR A 110 19.74 -1.49 0.44
N ALA A 111 19.23 -1.34 -0.78
CA ALA A 111 19.99 -1.68 -1.97
C ALA A 111 21.23 -0.77 -2.00
N PRO A 112 22.45 -1.31 -1.99
CA PRO A 112 23.65 -0.51 -2.12
C PRO A 112 23.59 0.24 -3.45
N LEU A 113 23.76 1.55 -3.42
CA LEU A 113 23.80 2.36 -4.65
C LEU A 113 25.25 2.52 -5.08
N LEU A 114 25.52 2.47 -6.38
CA LEU A 114 26.83 2.80 -6.92
C LEU A 114 27.02 4.32 -6.90
N SER A 115 28.22 4.75 -6.55
CA SER A 115 28.70 6.12 -6.77
C SER A 115 28.69 6.49 -8.26
N SER A 116 28.68 7.78 -8.57
CA SER A 116 28.63 8.30 -9.94
C SER A 116 29.82 7.87 -10.81
N ASP A 117 30.96 7.56 -10.18
CA ASP A 117 32.17 7.00 -10.78
C ASP A 117 32.14 5.47 -10.92
N GLY A 118 31.09 4.80 -10.42
CA GLY A 118 30.88 3.37 -10.54
C GLY A 118 31.81 2.49 -9.68
N THR A 119 32.69 3.08 -8.86
CA THR A 119 33.73 2.33 -8.13
C THR A 119 33.32 1.89 -6.72
N THR A 120 32.41 2.64 -6.09
CA THR A 120 32.10 2.49 -4.66
C THR A 120 30.63 2.16 -4.46
N LEU A 121 30.33 1.09 -3.72
CA LEU A 121 28.99 0.76 -3.26
C LEU A 121 28.68 1.52 -1.97
N LEU A 122 27.70 2.42 -2.04
CA LEU A 122 27.23 3.20 -0.92
C LEU A 122 26.11 2.44 -0.20
N THR A 123 26.42 2.01 1.02
CA THR A 123 25.48 1.34 1.92
C THR A 123 25.00 2.27 3.04
N ASP A 124 25.72 3.36 3.30
CA ASP A 124 25.38 4.34 4.33
C ASP A 124 24.32 5.34 3.85
N LYS A 125 23.34 5.61 4.72
CA LYS A 125 22.20 6.47 4.41
C LYS A 125 22.61 7.91 4.11
N SER A 126 23.63 8.45 4.80
CA SER A 126 24.08 9.82 4.59
C SER A 126 24.77 9.99 3.24
N GLN A 127 25.54 8.98 2.83
CA GLN A 127 26.22 8.95 1.54
C GLN A 127 25.23 8.83 0.38
N ILE A 128 24.19 8.00 0.54
CA ILE A 128 23.09 7.90 -0.43
C ILE A 128 22.36 9.24 -0.60
N LEU A 129 22.01 9.92 0.50
CA LEU A 129 21.34 11.22 0.44
C LEU A 129 22.21 12.29 -0.24
N LYS A 130 23.53 12.26 -0.02
CA LYS A 130 24.47 13.16 -0.69
C LYS A 130 24.50 12.92 -2.21
N LEU A 131 24.56 11.67 -2.67
CA LEU A 131 24.45 11.36 -4.10
C LEU A 131 23.14 11.86 -4.72
N TRP A 132 22.01 11.67 -4.03
CA TRP A 132 20.74 12.18 -4.53
C TRP A 132 20.76 13.71 -4.67
N ALA A 133 21.34 14.43 -3.71
CA ALA A 133 21.49 15.88 -3.80
C ALA A 133 22.38 16.31 -4.97
N GLU A 134 23.49 15.60 -5.22
CA GLU A 134 24.38 15.85 -6.36
C GLU A 134 23.68 15.56 -7.70
N HIS A 135 23.00 14.42 -7.81
CA HIS A 135 22.27 14.00 -9.01
C HIS A 135 21.13 14.98 -9.34
N PHE A 136 20.26 15.30 -8.38
CA PHE A 136 19.20 16.28 -8.59
C PHE A 136 19.76 17.68 -8.81
N GLY A 137 20.88 18.02 -8.17
CA GLY A 137 21.61 19.26 -8.43
C GLY A 137 22.01 19.40 -9.89
N SER A 138 22.60 18.35 -10.47
CA SER A 138 22.97 18.26 -11.89
C SER A 138 21.75 18.31 -12.81
N VAL A 139 20.73 17.48 -12.56
CA VAL A 139 19.56 17.36 -13.44
C VAL A 139 18.71 18.63 -13.44
N LEU A 140 18.48 19.24 -12.28
CA LEU A 140 17.55 20.36 -12.15
C LEU A 140 18.23 21.72 -12.37
N ASN A 141 19.53 21.84 -12.13
CA ASN A 141 20.29 23.07 -12.34
C ASN A 141 21.19 23.03 -13.58
N CYS A 142 20.88 22.14 -14.53
CA CYS A 142 21.56 22.15 -15.83
C CYS A 142 21.28 23.49 -16.52
N SER A 143 22.31 24.33 -16.63
CA SER A 143 22.21 25.57 -17.40
C SER A 143 22.00 25.20 -18.86
N SER A 144 20.76 25.37 -19.35
CA SER A 144 20.45 25.16 -20.75
C SER A 144 21.01 26.35 -21.55
N ALA A 145 22.24 26.20 -22.05
CA ALA A 145 22.73 27.04 -23.14
C ALA A 145 22.00 26.63 -24.41
N ILE A 146 20.84 27.24 -24.66
CA ILE A 146 20.14 27.10 -25.93
C ILE A 146 21.12 27.60 -27.00
N SER A 147 21.46 26.75 -27.97
CA SER A 147 22.37 27.13 -29.04
C SER A 147 21.72 28.19 -29.92
N ASP A 148 22.41 29.29 -30.19
CA ASP A 148 21.96 30.32 -31.12
C ASP A 148 21.60 29.71 -32.49
N THR A 149 22.34 28.68 -32.93
CA THR A 149 22.02 27.95 -34.17
C THR A 149 20.70 27.19 -34.14
N ALA A 150 20.22 26.78 -32.95
CA ALA A 150 18.89 26.19 -32.79
C ALA A 150 17.80 27.27 -32.79
N ILE A 151 18.08 28.46 -32.24
CA ILE A 151 17.18 29.62 -32.26
C ILE A 151 17.01 30.11 -33.69
N ASP A 152 18.10 30.25 -34.46
CA ASP A 152 18.10 30.70 -35.85
C ASP A 152 17.35 29.75 -36.81
N ARG A 153 17.18 28.47 -36.42
CA ARG A 153 16.43 27.48 -37.19
C ARG A 153 14.93 27.48 -36.91
N LEU A 154 14.47 28.16 -35.85
CA LEU A 154 13.04 28.25 -35.54
C LEU A 154 12.38 29.22 -36.53
N PRO A 155 11.32 28.81 -37.24
CA PRO A 155 10.56 29.73 -38.08
C PRO A 155 9.93 30.81 -37.20
N GLN A 156 10.35 32.05 -37.40
CA GLN A 156 9.77 33.21 -36.73
C GLN A 156 8.40 33.48 -37.33
N VAL A 157 7.36 33.41 -36.50
CA VAL A 157 6.01 33.85 -36.87
C VAL A 157 5.93 35.35 -36.58
N ASP A 158 5.34 36.10 -37.50
CA ASP A 158 5.13 37.54 -37.31
C ASP A 158 4.43 37.81 -35.98
N THR A 159 4.87 38.86 -35.29
CA THR A 159 4.27 39.28 -34.02
C THR A 159 2.77 39.53 -34.21
N ASN A 160 1.94 38.78 -33.48
CA ASN A 160 0.49 38.94 -33.54
C ASN A 160 0.07 40.21 -32.78
N ASN A 161 -0.03 41.31 -33.50
CA ASN A 161 -0.44 42.61 -32.94
C ASN A 161 -1.92 42.64 -32.51
N ASP A 162 -2.74 41.64 -32.89
CA ASP A 162 -4.15 41.58 -32.46
C ASP A 162 -4.27 41.34 -30.96
N LEU A 163 -3.24 40.78 -30.32
CA LEU A 163 -3.19 40.59 -28.86
C LEU A 163 -2.98 41.89 -28.08
N ASP A 164 -2.46 42.94 -28.74
CA ASP A 164 -2.30 44.28 -28.15
C ASP A 164 -3.59 45.12 -28.27
N LEU A 165 -4.57 44.63 -29.04
CA LEU A 165 -5.86 45.30 -29.16
C LEU A 165 -6.69 45.03 -27.89
N PRO A 166 -7.33 46.07 -27.32
CA PRO A 166 -8.27 45.86 -26.23
C PRO A 166 -9.45 45.00 -26.70
N PRO A 167 -10.03 44.15 -25.83
CA PRO A 167 -11.17 43.32 -26.20
C PRO A 167 -12.33 44.17 -26.73
N SER A 168 -12.92 43.73 -27.84
CA SER A 168 -14.07 44.43 -28.41
C SER A 168 -15.34 44.18 -27.57
N LEU A 169 -16.33 45.06 -27.69
CA LEU A 169 -17.63 44.89 -27.03
C LEU A 169 -18.32 43.57 -27.42
N PRO A 170 -18.37 43.15 -28.70
CA PRO A 170 -18.95 41.87 -29.09
C PRO A 170 -18.23 40.67 -28.47
N GLU A 171 -16.89 40.65 -28.48
CA GLU A 171 -16.09 39.57 -27.86
C GLU A 171 -16.32 39.50 -26.35
N THR A 172 -16.40 40.66 -25.68
CA THR A 172 -16.68 40.72 -24.24
C THR A 172 -18.07 40.17 -23.95
N ILE A 173 -19.08 40.52 -24.75
CA ILE A 173 -20.46 40.00 -24.61
C ILE A 173 -20.50 38.49 -24.84
N GLN A 174 -19.80 37.98 -25.85
CA GLN A 174 -19.71 36.55 -26.14
C GLN A 174 -19.03 35.78 -25.00
N ALA A 175 -17.86 36.23 -24.55
CA ALA A 175 -17.16 35.63 -23.41
C ALA A 175 -18.03 35.65 -22.14
N MET A 176 -18.81 36.73 -21.94
CA MET A 176 -19.77 36.83 -20.85
C MET A 176 -20.92 35.81 -20.95
N GLN A 177 -21.37 35.47 -22.16
CA GLN A 177 -22.38 34.42 -22.37
C GLN A 177 -21.78 33.03 -22.13
N GLU A 178 -20.56 32.76 -22.57
CA GLU A 178 -19.88 31.46 -22.38
C GLU A 178 -19.64 31.14 -20.88
N ILE A 179 -19.28 32.14 -20.08
CA ILE A 179 -19.14 31.96 -18.62
C ILE A 179 -20.49 31.87 -17.89
N SER A 180 -21.62 32.14 -18.55
CA SER A 180 -22.96 32.06 -17.96
C SER A 180 -23.55 30.63 -17.94
N SER A 181 -22.81 29.64 -18.45
CA SER A 181 -23.17 28.21 -18.55
C SER A 181 -23.33 27.43 -17.23
N GLY A 182 -23.72 28.09 -16.12
CA GLY A 182 -24.12 27.41 -14.88
C GLY A 182 -22.98 26.88 -14.01
N LYS A 183 -21.74 27.35 -14.21
CA LYS A 183 -20.57 26.95 -13.41
C LYS A 183 -20.70 27.40 -11.94
N ALA A 184 -20.16 26.59 -11.02
CA ALA A 184 -20.16 26.90 -9.59
C ALA A 184 -19.28 28.15 -9.30
N PRO A 185 -19.60 28.96 -8.27
CA PRO A 185 -18.77 30.09 -7.87
C PRO A 185 -17.34 29.68 -7.53
N GLY A 186 -16.38 30.55 -7.84
CA GLY A 186 -14.99 30.38 -7.44
C GLY A 186 -14.78 30.59 -5.93
N SER A 187 -13.52 30.62 -5.50
CA SER A 187 -13.14 30.85 -4.09
C SER A 187 -13.55 32.23 -3.56
N ASP A 188 -13.84 33.18 -4.45
CA ASP A 188 -14.39 34.50 -4.13
C ASP A 188 -15.90 34.46 -3.81
N ALA A 189 -16.55 33.31 -3.97
CA ALA A 189 -17.97 33.06 -3.74
C ALA A 189 -18.93 33.95 -4.56
N ILE A 190 -18.44 34.62 -5.61
CA ILE A 190 -19.26 35.53 -6.43
C ILE A 190 -20.07 34.70 -7.43
N ARG A 191 -21.39 34.65 -7.23
CA ARG A 191 -22.32 33.99 -8.16
C ARG A 191 -22.88 34.99 -9.17
N ARG A 192 -22.66 34.76 -10.46
CA ARG A 192 -23.22 35.60 -11.52
C ARG A 192 -24.74 35.44 -11.58
N LYS A 193 -25.48 36.55 -11.53
CA LYS A 193 -26.95 36.59 -11.65
C LYS A 193 -27.31 37.49 -12.83
N PHE A 194 -27.78 36.92 -13.94
CA PHE A 194 -28.50 37.68 -14.95
C PHE A 194 -29.95 37.84 -14.47
N LYS A 195 -30.42 39.09 -14.36
CA LYS A 195 -31.85 39.40 -14.21
C LYS A 195 -32.32 39.92 -15.56
N ASP A 196 -33.03 39.08 -16.30
CA ASP A 196 -33.81 39.53 -17.45
C ASP A 196 -35.01 40.34 -16.92
N LYS A 197 -35.29 41.48 -17.55
CA LYS A 197 -36.46 42.30 -17.32
C LYS A 197 -37.18 42.49 -18.64
#